data_AF-A0A9Q1A5G9-F1
#
_entry.id   AF-A0A9Q1A5G9-F1
#
_cell.length_a   1.000
_cell.length_b   1.000
_cell.length_c   1.000
_cell.angle_alpha   90.00
_cell.angle_beta   90.00
_cell.angle_gamma   90.00
#
_symmetry.space_group_name_H-M   'P 1'
#
loop_
_entity.id
_entity.type
_entity.pdbx_description
1 polymer ?
#
loop_
_entity_poly.entity_id
_entity_poly.type
_entity_poly.pdbx_seq_one_letter_code
_entity_poly.pdbx_strand_id
1 'polypeptide(L)'
;MELLVAQSYSKNLGLYTERFGAINVVCSSADAAARVKSQLKRIARPMYSSPPVHGARIVANVVGDPALFNEWKVEMEMMAGRIKNVRQKLFDCLSAKDKSGKDWSFILKQIGMFSFTGLNKTRSDNMTNKWHVYMTKDGRISLAGLSLAKCEYLC
;
A
#
# COMPACT_ATOMS: atom_id res chain seq x y z
N MET A 1 9.57 -15.52 -20.80
CA MET A 1 9.67 -15.19 -19.36
C MET A 1 8.45 -15.76 -18.67
N GLU A 2 8.63 -16.57 -17.64
CA GLU A 2 7.56 -17.09 -16.80
C GLU A 2 7.53 -16.29 -15.49
N LEU A 3 6.34 -15.94 -14.98
CA LEU A 3 6.16 -15.03 -13.86
C LEU A 3 4.94 -15.43 -13.03
N LEU A 4 5.03 -15.29 -11.72
CA LEU A 4 3.88 -15.37 -10.81
C LEU A 4 3.67 -14.01 -10.14
N VAL A 5 2.42 -13.52 -10.18
CA VAL A 5 2.02 -12.24 -9.58
C VAL A 5 0.88 -12.46 -8.62
N ALA A 6 1.09 -12.10 -7.34
CA ALA A 6 0.05 -12.00 -6.34
C ALA A 6 -0.45 -10.55 -6.28
N GLN A 7 -1.69 -10.33 -6.70
CA GLN A 7 -2.30 -9.01 -6.82
C GLN A 7 -3.37 -8.83 -5.73
N SER A 8 -3.33 -7.70 -5.03
CA SER A 8 -4.32 -7.34 -3.99
C SER A 8 -5.09 -6.10 -4.42
N TYR A 9 -6.41 -6.14 -4.27
CA TYR A 9 -7.29 -4.99 -4.51
C TYR A 9 -7.66 -4.22 -3.23
N SER A 10 -7.09 -4.61 -2.10
CA SER A 10 -7.46 -4.04 -0.80
C SER A 10 -7.15 -2.55 -0.68
N LYS A 11 -6.08 -2.07 -1.32
CA LYS A 11 -5.57 -0.70 -1.12
C LYS A 11 -5.99 0.24 -2.25
N ASN A 12 -5.83 -0.22 -3.49
CA ASN A 12 -6.14 0.58 -4.67
C ASN A 12 -7.64 0.68 -4.96
N LEU A 13 -8.48 -0.23 -4.47
CA LEU A 13 -9.94 -0.13 -4.57
C LEU A 13 -10.61 -0.03 -3.19
N GLY A 14 -9.83 0.13 -2.11
CA GLY A 14 -10.37 0.21 -0.74
C GLY A 14 -11.03 -1.06 -0.23
N LEU A 15 -10.91 -2.19 -0.93
CA LEU A 15 -11.61 -3.45 -0.64
C LEU A 15 -10.90 -4.29 0.44
N TYR A 16 -10.56 -3.67 1.57
CA TYR A 16 -9.77 -4.32 2.63
C TYR A 16 -10.47 -5.56 3.19
N THR A 17 -11.75 -5.44 3.54
CA THR A 17 -12.54 -6.50 4.20
C THR A 17 -13.21 -7.44 3.22
N GLU A 18 -13.31 -7.08 1.94
CA GLU A 18 -13.81 -7.95 0.87
C GLU A 18 -12.91 -9.14 0.54
N ARG A 19 -11.65 -9.07 1.00
CA ARG A 19 -10.63 -10.12 0.85
C ARG A 19 -10.41 -10.54 -0.61
N PHE A 20 -10.49 -9.59 -1.54
CA PHE A 20 -10.32 -9.87 -2.96
C PHE A 20 -8.91 -9.59 -3.48
N GLY A 21 -8.44 -10.50 -4.34
CA GLY A 21 -7.14 -10.50 -4.98
C GLY A 21 -7.09 -11.55 -6.08
N ALA A 22 -5.99 -11.59 -6.82
CA ALA A 22 -5.78 -12.54 -7.91
C ALA A 22 -4.35 -13.10 -7.89
N ILE A 23 -4.20 -14.34 -8.32
CA ILE A 23 -2.90 -14.93 -8.68
C ILE A 23 -2.88 -15.04 -10.20
N ASN A 24 -1.93 -14.36 -10.83
CA ASN A 24 -1.69 -14.43 -12.27
C ASN A 24 -0.39 -15.20 -12.50
N VAL A 25 -0.41 -16.19 -13.39
CA VAL A 25 0.79 -16.93 -13.79
C VAL A 25 0.99 -16.81 -15.29
N VAL A 26 2.08 -16.15 -15.68
CA VAL A 26 2.53 -16.05 -17.08
C VAL A 26 3.34 -17.29 -17.38
N CYS A 27 2.85 -18.11 -18.31
CA CYS A 27 3.48 -19.37 -18.71
C CYS A 27 4.04 -19.25 -20.13
N SER A 28 5.02 -20.09 -20.45
CA SER A 28 5.64 -20.16 -21.79
C SER A 28 4.70 -20.58 -22.92
N SER A 29 3.58 -21.24 -22.60
CA SER A 29 2.57 -21.68 -23.57
C SER A 29 1.18 -21.80 -22.95
N ALA A 30 0.15 -21.86 -23.80
CA ALA A 30 -1.24 -22.08 -23.38
C ALA A 30 -1.44 -23.44 -22.68
N ASP A 31 -0.72 -24.47 -23.15
CA ASP A 31 -0.73 -25.82 -22.57
C ASP A 31 -0.13 -25.84 -21.16
N ALA A 32 1.00 -25.15 -20.95
CA ALA A 32 1.56 -24.94 -19.62
C ALA A 32 0.59 -24.16 -18.71
N ALA A 33 -0.06 -23.10 -19.22
CA ALA A 33 -1.04 -22.33 -18.46
C ALA A 33 -2.24 -23.18 -18.01
N ALA A 34 -2.73 -24.09 -18.87
CA ALA A 34 -3.81 -25.01 -18.53
C ALA A 34 -3.42 -25.95 -17.38
N ARG A 35 -2.21 -26.53 -17.42
CA ARG A 35 -1.67 -27.36 -16.33
C ARG A 35 -1.50 -26.59 -15.03
N VAL A 36 -0.94 -25.39 -15.08
CA VAL A 36 -0.78 -24.54 -13.88
C VAL A 36 -2.14 -24.20 -13.27
N LYS A 37 -3.11 -23.78 -14.10
CA LYS A 37 -4.47 -23.46 -13.64
C LYS A 37 -5.14 -24.65 -12.96
N SER A 38 -4.93 -25.88 -13.45
CA SER A 38 -5.49 -27.08 -12.81
C SER A 38 -4.90 -27.33 -11.42
N GLN A 39 -3.59 -27.15 -11.25
CA GLN A 39 -2.93 -27.28 -9.94
C GLN A 39 -3.35 -26.19 -8.96
N LEU A 40 -3.48 -24.93 -9.41
CA LEU A 40 -3.97 -23.84 -8.56
C LEU A 40 -5.38 -24.12 -8.04
N LYS A 41 -6.29 -24.65 -8.89
CA LYS A 41 -7.63 -25.07 -8.45
C LYS A 41 -7.58 -26.19 -7.43
N ARG A 42 -6.69 -27.17 -7.60
CA ARG A 42 -6.50 -28.27 -6.63
C ARG A 42 -6.02 -27.78 -5.28
N ILE A 43 -5.18 -26.75 -5.23
CA ILE A 43 -4.73 -26.11 -3.98
C ILE A 43 -5.86 -25.30 -3.34
N ALA A 44 -6.59 -24.51 -4.13
CA ALA A 44 -7.68 -23.66 -3.64
C ALA A 44 -8.84 -24.46 -3.02
N ARG A 45 -9.18 -25.61 -3.63
CA ARG A 45 -10.35 -26.42 -3.25
C ARG A 45 -10.37 -26.86 -1.78
N PRO A 46 -9.32 -27.47 -1.21
CA PRO A 46 -9.30 -27.83 0.22
C PRO A 46 -9.10 -26.63 1.15
N MET A 47 -8.55 -25.51 0.67
CA MET A 47 -8.29 -24.34 1.53
C MET A 47 -9.54 -23.50 1.78
N TYR A 48 -10.33 -23.24 0.74
CA TYR A 48 -11.48 -22.34 0.83
C TYR A 48 -12.59 -22.67 -0.17
N SER A 49 -12.51 -23.81 -0.87
CA SER A 49 -13.45 -24.25 -1.91
C SER A 49 -13.54 -23.33 -3.13
N SER A 50 -14.08 -22.12 -2.97
CA SER A 50 -14.26 -21.10 -4.01
C SER A 50 -14.01 -19.71 -3.43
N PRO A 51 -13.46 -18.76 -4.20
CA PRO A 51 -13.15 -17.42 -3.72
C PRO A 51 -14.41 -16.57 -3.47
N PRO A 52 -14.33 -15.51 -2.64
CA PRO A 52 -15.44 -14.59 -2.38
C PRO A 52 -15.84 -13.82 -3.66
N VAL A 53 -17.15 -13.79 -3.95
CA VAL A 53 -17.70 -13.23 -5.20
C VAL A 53 -17.95 -11.73 -5.14
N HIS A 54 -18.22 -11.15 -3.97
CA HIS A 54 -18.65 -9.76 -3.86
C HIS A 54 -17.57 -8.77 -4.32
N GLY A 55 -16.41 -8.79 -3.67
CA GLY A 55 -15.24 -8.02 -4.13
C GLY A 55 -14.86 -8.30 -5.59
N ALA A 56 -15.00 -9.54 -6.07
CA ALA A 56 -14.73 -9.88 -7.46
C ALA A 56 -15.63 -9.11 -8.44
N ARG A 57 -16.93 -8.99 -8.12
CA ARG A 57 -17.89 -8.24 -8.93
C ARG A 57 -17.62 -6.74 -8.89
N ILE A 58 -17.26 -6.18 -7.73
CA ILE A 58 -16.89 -4.77 -7.62
C ILE A 58 -15.71 -4.46 -8.54
N VAL A 59 -14.63 -5.26 -8.45
CA VAL A 59 -13.46 -5.08 -9.32
C VAL A 59 -13.82 -5.25 -10.79
N ALA A 60 -14.59 -6.28 -11.15
CA ALA A 60 -14.99 -6.53 -12.53
C ALA A 60 -15.82 -5.36 -13.11
N ASN A 61 -16.71 -4.76 -12.31
CA ASN A 61 -17.50 -3.60 -12.74
C ASN A 61 -16.62 -2.37 -12.92
N VAL A 62 -15.78 -2.03 -11.93
CA VAL A 62 -14.92 -0.83 -12.01
C VAL A 62 -13.89 -0.94 -13.13
N VAL A 63 -13.28 -2.11 -13.32
CA VAL A 63 -12.23 -2.31 -14.32
C VAL A 63 -12.80 -2.58 -15.72
N GLY A 64 -13.98 -3.21 -15.80
CA GLY A 64 -14.63 -3.57 -17.06
C GLY A 64 -15.41 -2.43 -17.70
N ASP A 65 -15.78 -1.40 -16.94
CA ASP A 65 -16.48 -0.21 -17.45
C ASP A 65 -15.48 0.95 -17.66
N PRO A 66 -15.34 1.48 -18.89
CA PRO A 66 -14.38 2.56 -19.17
C PRO A 66 -14.63 3.86 -18.39
N ALA A 67 -15.89 4.20 -18.09
CA ALA A 67 -16.22 5.40 -17.34
C ALA A 67 -15.82 5.24 -15.87
N LEU A 68 -16.21 4.13 -15.24
CA LEU A 68 -15.83 3.82 -13.85
C LEU A 68 -14.30 3.66 -13.70
N PHE A 69 -13.65 3.05 -14.68
CA PHE A 69 -12.20 2.89 -14.67
C PHE A 69 -11.48 4.25 -14.74
N ASN A 70 -12.00 5.19 -15.52
CA ASN A 70 -11.46 6.54 -15.59
C ASN A 70 -11.66 7.32 -14.29
N GLU A 71 -12.84 7.22 -13.68
CA GLU A 71 -13.11 7.80 -12.36
C GLU A 71 -12.15 7.24 -11.30
N TRP A 72 -11.99 5.92 -11.26
CA TRP A 72 -11.07 5.25 -10.36
C TRP A 72 -9.61 5.73 -10.51
N LYS A 73 -9.13 5.93 -11.74
CA LYS A 73 -7.77 6.48 -11.97
C LYS A 73 -7.62 7.88 -11.39
N VAL A 74 -8.62 8.74 -11.56
CA VAL A 74 -8.60 10.10 -10.99
C VAL A 74 -8.55 10.03 -9.45
N GLU A 75 -9.34 9.15 -8.83
CA GLU A 75 -9.28 8.93 -7.38
C GLU A 75 -7.90 8.43 -6.91
N MET A 76 -7.27 7.53 -7.67
CA MET A 76 -5.93 7.04 -7.36
C MET A 76 -4.89 8.16 -7.41
N GLU A 77 -4.95 9.01 -8.43
CA GLU A 77 -4.07 10.16 -8.57
C GLU A 77 -4.24 11.15 -7.41
N MET A 78 -5.49 11.43 -7.01
CA MET A 78 -5.77 12.29 -5.85
C MET A 78 -5.19 11.71 -4.56
N MET A 79 -5.39 10.42 -4.30
CA MET A 79 -4.85 9.77 -3.10
C MET A 79 -3.32 9.72 -3.10
N ALA A 80 -2.70 9.41 -4.24
CA ALA A 80 -1.25 9.42 -4.39
C ALA A 80 -0.69 10.84 -4.21
N GLY A 81 -1.35 11.85 -4.78
CA GLY A 81 -1.02 13.27 -4.63
C GLY A 81 -1.06 13.71 -3.16
N ARG A 82 -2.08 13.31 -2.42
CA ARG A 82 -2.16 13.60 -0.97
C ARG A 82 -0.96 13.02 -0.21
N ILE A 83 -0.57 11.77 -0.48
CA ILE A 83 0.58 11.15 0.17
C ILE A 83 1.88 11.88 -0.20
N LYS A 84 2.06 12.29 -1.46
CA LYS A 84 3.21 13.11 -1.88
C LYS A 84 3.27 14.43 -1.13
N ASN A 85 2.14 15.13 -0.96
CA ASN A 85 2.08 16.39 -0.21
C ASN A 85 2.44 16.21 1.26
N VAL A 86 1.99 15.12 1.88
CA VAL A 86 2.37 14.77 3.26
C VAL A 86 3.88 14.50 3.37
N ARG A 87 4.46 13.77 2.41
CA ARG A 87 5.93 13.55 2.35
C ARG A 87 6.68 14.87 2.24
N GLN A 88 6.24 15.77 1.37
CA GLN A 88 6.86 17.08 1.18
C GLN A 88 6.82 17.90 2.47
N LYS A 89 5.64 18.08 3.07
CA LYS A 89 5.49 18.85 4.31
C LYS A 89 6.30 18.26 5.47
N LEU A 90 6.39 16.93 5.56
CA LEU A 90 7.21 16.26 6.59
C LEU A 90 8.70 16.50 6.35
N PHE A 91 9.18 16.40 5.11
CA PHE A 91 10.56 16.70 4.74
C PHE A 91 10.92 18.16 5.05
N ASP A 92 10.10 19.13 4.62
CA ASP A 92 10.36 20.56 4.83
C ASP A 92 10.45 20.88 6.32
N CYS A 93 9.51 20.34 7.10
CA CYS A 93 9.39 20.55 8.53
C CYS A 93 10.56 19.94 9.32
N LEU A 94 10.97 18.73 9.01
CA LEU A 94 12.14 18.10 9.62
C LEU A 94 13.44 18.81 9.23
N SER A 95 13.60 19.16 7.96
CA SER A 95 14.80 19.87 7.47
C SER A 95 14.93 21.26 8.08
N ALA A 96 13.80 21.93 8.37
CA ALA A 96 13.81 23.23 9.04
C ALA A 96 14.20 23.12 10.53
N LYS A 97 13.67 22.12 11.24
CA LYS A 97 13.86 21.96 12.70
C LYS A 97 15.19 21.28 13.08
N ASP A 98 15.61 20.27 12.31
CA ASP A 98 16.80 19.50 12.62
C ASP A 98 18.07 20.24 12.19
N LYS A 99 18.91 20.59 13.17
CA LYS A 99 20.21 21.26 12.94
C LYS A 99 21.39 20.30 12.93
N SER A 100 21.16 18.99 13.04
CA SER A 100 22.22 17.97 13.09
C SER A 100 22.90 17.69 11.74
N GLY A 101 22.36 18.20 10.64
CA GLY A 101 22.88 17.94 9.28
C GLY A 101 22.44 16.60 8.69
N LYS A 102 21.48 15.91 9.32
CA LYS A 102 20.91 14.66 8.78
C LYS A 102 20.18 14.90 7.46
N ASP A 103 20.42 14.03 6.48
CA ASP A 103 19.68 14.03 5.22
C ASP A 103 18.27 13.42 5.41
N TRP A 104 17.25 14.25 5.21
CA TRP A 104 15.83 13.85 5.26
C TRP A 104 15.24 13.53 3.87
N SER A 105 16.01 13.65 2.78
CA SER A 105 15.54 13.44 1.40
C SER A 105 15.01 12.03 1.14
N PHE A 106 15.36 11.05 1.98
CA PHE A 106 14.80 9.70 1.92
C PHE A 106 13.27 9.69 2.04
N ILE A 107 12.66 10.65 2.74
CA ILE A 107 11.21 10.78 2.88
C ILE A 107 10.56 11.02 1.51
N LEU A 108 11.21 11.78 0.64
CA LEU A 108 10.74 12.09 -0.72
C LEU A 108 11.04 10.96 -1.71
N LYS A 109 12.18 10.27 -1.54
CA LYS A 109 12.61 9.17 -2.41
C LYS A 109 11.79 7.89 -2.21
N GLN A 110 11.26 7.65 -1.01
CA GLN A 110 10.42 6.50 -0.72
C GLN A 110 9.04 6.63 -1.37
N ILE A 111 8.49 5.50 -1.86
CA ILE A 111 7.19 5.44 -2.52
C ILE A 111 6.15 4.69 -1.67
N GLY A 112 4.87 4.97 -1.95
CA GLY A 112 3.75 4.32 -1.28
C GLY A 112 3.37 4.97 0.05
N MET A 113 2.49 4.30 0.80
CA MET A 113 1.84 4.85 1.99
C MET A 113 2.71 4.80 3.25
N PHE A 114 3.78 4.01 3.25
CA PHE A 114 4.63 3.80 4.42
C PHE A 114 5.96 4.52 4.26
N SER A 115 6.51 4.98 5.39
CA SER A 115 7.85 5.55 5.43
C SER A 115 8.67 4.90 6.53
N PHE A 116 9.89 4.46 6.23
CA PHE A 116 10.86 4.08 7.24
C PHE A 116 11.61 5.33 7.70
N THR A 117 11.46 5.67 8.98
CA THR A 117 12.00 6.92 9.56
C THR A 117 13.45 6.79 10.04
N GLY A 118 13.92 5.56 10.22
CA GLY A 118 15.20 5.26 10.88
C GLY A 118 15.16 5.34 12.41
N LEU A 119 13.97 5.51 13.01
CA LEU A 119 13.81 5.39 14.46
C LEU A 119 13.99 3.93 14.88
N ASN A 120 14.80 3.71 15.92
CA ASN A 120 14.91 2.39 16.56
C ASN A 120 13.77 2.17 17.56
N LYS A 121 13.73 0.98 18.17
CA LYS A 121 12.72 0.61 19.16
C LYS A 121 12.62 1.62 20.30
N THR A 122 13.73 1.99 20.93
CA THR A 122 13.75 2.94 22.06
C THR A 122 13.16 4.30 21.68
N ARG A 123 13.51 4.81 20.49
CA ARG A 123 12.95 6.07 19.99
C ARG A 123 11.47 5.93 19.65
N SER A 124 11.04 4.81 19.07
CA SER A 124 9.63 4.53 18.75
C SER A 124 8.78 4.42 20.02
N ASP A 125 9.30 3.75 21.06
CA ASP A 125 8.65 3.66 22.36
C ASP A 125 8.55 5.06 23.02
N ASN A 126 9.58 5.92 22.87
CA ASN A 126 9.51 7.31 23.32
C ASN A 126 8.45 8.13 22.55
N MET A 127 8.32 7.94 21.23
CA MET A 127 7.25 8.56 20.44
C MET A 127 5.86 8.15 20.96
N THR A 128 5.69 6.89 21.36
CA THR A 128 4.42 6.39 21.91
C THR A 128 4.16 6.92 23.32
N ASN A 129 5.11 6.74 24.23
CA ASN A 129 4.90 6.97 25.67
C ASN A 129 4.89 8.46 26.03
N LYS A 130 5.72 9.28 25.36
CA LYS A 130 5.84 10.72 25.66
C LYS A 130 5.00 11.59 24.73
N TRP A 131 4.92 11.22 23.45
CA TRP A 131 4.31 12.06 22.41
C TRP A 131 3.01 11.49 21.85
N HIS A 132 2.54 10.33 22.36
CA HIS A 132 1.29 9.71 21.91
C HIS A 132 1.22 9.49 20.38
N VAL A 133 2.37 9.29 19.75
CA VAL A 133 2.49 8.95 18.33
C VAL A 133 2.72 7.44 18.22
N TYR A 134 1.68 6.74 17.78
CA TYR A 134 1.69 5.29 17.67
C TYR A 134 2.23 4.84 16.30
N MET A 135 3.29 4.05 16.34
CA MET A 135 3.97 3.53 15.16
C MET A 135 4.52 2.13 15.43
N THR A 136 4.98 1.44 14.39
CA THR A 136 5.64 0.15 14.59
C THR A 136 7.03 0.34 15.19
N LYS A 137 7.47 -0.63 16.01
CA LYS A 137 8.73 -0.55 16.77
C LYS A 137 10.00 -0.55 15.91
N ASP A 138 9.86 -0.83 14.63
CA ASP A 138 10.91 -0.75 13.60
C ASP A 138 11.01 0.65 12.94
N GLY A 139 10.25 1.63 13.45
CA GLY A 139 10.28 2.99 12.95
C GLY A 139 9.48 3.22 11.66
N ARG A 140 8.64 2.28 11.23
CA ARG A 140 7.76 2.47 10.07
C ARG A 140 6.50 3.23 10.48
N ILE A 141 6.21 4.33 9.76
CA ILE A 141 4.97 5.11 9.90
C ILE A 141 4.05 4.90 8.69
N SER A 142 2.75 5.06 8.92
CA SER A 142 1.76 5.20 7.85
C SER A 142 1.51 6.69 7.60
N LEU A 143 1.92 7.18 6.42
CA LEU A 143 1.63 8.54 5.98
C LEU A 143 0.14 8.74 5.72
N ALA A 144 -0.62 7.65 5.58
CA ALA A 144 -2.05 7.74 5.42
C ALA A 144 -2.75 8.33 6.65
N GLY A 145 -2.22 8.05 7.86
CA GLY A 145 -2.72 8.58 9.13
C GLY A 145 -2.22 9.97 9.49
N LEU A 146 -1.35 10.58 8.66
CA LEU A 146 -0.82 11.91 8.87
C LEU A 146 -1.58 12.93 8.01
N SER A 147 -2.18 13.92 8.66
CA SER A 147 -2.76 15.08 8.01
C SER A 147 -1.75 16.22 7.94
N LEU A 148 -1.90 17.13 6.98
CA LEU A 148 -1.00 18.30 6.84
C LEU A 148 -0.96 19.14 8.12
N ALA A 149 -2.09 19.30 8.80
CA ALA A 149 -2.20 20.03 10.06
C ALA A 149 -1.48 19.36 11.24
N LYS A 150 -1.23 18.04 11.17
CA LYS A 150 -0.52 17.29 12.22
C LYS A 150 0.94 17.00 11.88
N CYS A 151 1.41 17.34 10.67
CA CYS A 151 2.82 17.18 10.29
C CYS A 151 3.75 17.88 11.29
N GLU A 152 3.43 19.11 11.70
CA GLU A 152 4.31 19.91 12.57
C GLU A 152 4.47 19.33 13.97
N TYR A 153 3.46 18.62 14.47
CA TYR A 153 3.51 17.89 15.72
C TYR A 153 4.47 16.69 15.65
N LEU A 154 4.64 16.09 14.46
CA LEU A 154 5.48 14.91 14.27
C LEU A 154 6.98 15.23 14.12
N CYS A 155 7.36 16.42 13.62
CA CYS A 155 8.74 16.72 13.18
C CYS A 155 9.78 16.98 14.30
#